data_AF-A0A7Y1YFB1-F1
#
_entry.id   AF-A0A7Y1YFB1-F1
#
_cell.length_a   1.000
_cell.length_b   1.000
_cell.length_c   1.000
_cell.angle_alpha   90.00
_cell.angle_beta   90.00
_cell.angle_gamma   90.00
#
_symmetry.space_group_name_H-M   'P 1'
#
loop_
_entity.id
_entity.type
_entity.pdbx_description
1 polymer ?
#
loop_
_entity_poly.entity_id
_entity_poly.type
_entity_poly.pdbx_seq_one_letter_code
_entity_poly.pdbx_strand_id
1 'polypeptide(L)' 'LNNILVFVNNDKLFVKGVEDQVKALSITNMLGQNVKRYNDVSYNVLKNGIDISGLSTGMYVVSLQTTNKLQHTQKVVKG' A
#
# COMPACT_ATOMS: atom_id res chain seq x y z
N LEU A 1 11.26 11.05 -1.81
CA LEU A 1 9.88 10.57 -1.99
C LEU A 1 8.98 11.76 -2.25
N ASN A 2 9.12 12.41 -3.41
CA ASN A 2 8.25 13.54 -3.72
C ASN A 2 7.24 13.02 -4.74
N ASN A 3 6.01 12.79 -4.27
CA ASN A 3 4.82 12.34 -5.03
C ASN A 3 4.55 10.81 -5.09
N ILE A 4 4.62 10.10 -3.96
CA ILE A 4 3.98 8.77 -3.90
C ILE A 4 2.47 8.93 -3.86
N LEU A 5 1.78 8.24 -4.76
CA LEU A 5 0.32 8.15 -4.81
C LEU A 5 -0.12 6.71 -4.50
N VAL A 6 -0.94 6.55 -3.48
CA VAL A 6 -1.60 5.30 -3.14
C VAL A 6 -3.10 5.41 -3.39
N PHE A 7 -3.69 4.48 -4.13
CA PHE A 7 -5.14 4.50 -4.41
C PHE A 7 -5.69 3.09 -4.61
N VAL A 8 -7.00 2.95 -4.41
CA VAL A 8 -7.74 1.70 -4.64
C VAL A 8 -8.57 1.84 -5.90
N ASN A 9 -8.58 0.82 -6.75
CA ASN A 9 -9.47 0.71 -7.91
C ASN A 9 -9.81 -0.77 -8.13
N ASN A 10 -11.10 -1.12 -8.23
CA ASN A 10 -11.60 -2.49 -8.44
C ASN A 10 -10.90 -3.54 -7.56
N ASP A 11 -11.00 -3.38 -6.23
CA ASP A 11 -10.37 -4.26 -5.22
C ASP A 11 -8.85 -4.44 -5.33
N LYS A 12 -8.16 -3.56 -6.07
CA LYS A 12 -6.71 -3.54 -6.14
C LYS A 12 -6.14 -2.25 -5.57
N LEU A 13 -5.09 -2.40 -4.77
CA LEU A 13 -4.29 -1.30 -4.25
C LEU A 13 -3.12 -1.02 -5.19
N PHE A 14 -3.02 0.20 -5.68
CA PHE A 14 -1.94 0.66 -6.54
C PHE A 14 -1.04 1.64 -5.80
N VAL A 15 0.26 1.57 -6.09
CA VAL A 15 1.25 2.53 -5.61
C VAL A 15 2.04 3.06 -6.81
N LYS A 16 2.06 4.38 -6.99
CA LYS A 16 2.83 5.08 -8.03
C LYS A 16 3.85 6.02 -7.40
N GLY A 17 4.87 6.40 -8.16
CA GLY A 17 5.92 7.32 -7.69
C GLY A 17 7.01 6.66 -6.82
N VAL A 18 7.08 5.32 -6.88
CA VAL A 18 8.19 4.55 -6.31
C VAL A 18 8.96 3.94 -7.47
N GLU A 19 10.25 4.23 -7.59
CA GLU A 19 11.11 3.69 -8.65
C GLU A 19 11.90 2.45 -8.18
N ASP A 20 11.99 2.26 -6.86
CA ASP A 20 12.74 1.20 -6.21
C ASP A 20 11.84 0.09 -5.63
N GLN A 21 12.47 -0.99 -5.18
CA GLN A 21 11.83 -2.02 -4.36
C GLN A 21 11.28 -1.42 -3.04
N VAL A 22 10.06 -1.83 -2.68
CA VAL A 22 9.47 -1.53 -1.37
C VAL A 22 9.80 -2.69 -0.43
N LYS A 23 10.56 -2.40 0.62
CA LYS A 23 10.95 -3.39 1.62
C LYS A 23 9.77 -3.91 2.44
N ALA A 24 8.81 -3.05 2.77
CA ALA A 24 7.58 -3.46 3.43
C ALA A 24 6.39 -2.59 3.01
N LEU A 25 5.24 -3.24 2.82
CA LEU A 25 3.94 -2.60 2.65
C LEU A 25 3.00 -3.17 3.71
N SER A 26 2.36 -2.30 4.49
CA SER A 26 1.34 -2.69 5.45
C SER A 26 0.03 -1.95 5.22
N ILE A 27 -1.07 -2.67 5.40
CA ILE A 27 -2.43 -2.13 5.39
C ILE A 27 -2.99 -2.30 6.80
N THR A 28 -3.39 -1.18 7.40
CA THR A 28 -3.93 -1.12 8.76
C THR A 28 -5.35 -0.56 8.70
N ASN A 29 -6.30 -1.22 9.35
CA ASN A 29 -7.67 -0.69 9.46
C ASN A 29 -7.74 0.44 10.50
N MET A 30 -8.87 1.14 10.58
CA MET A 30 -9.02 2.27 11.53
C MET A 30 -9.03 1.88 13.01
N LEU A 31 -9.12 0.57 13.33
CA LEU A 31 -8.94 0.05 14.69
C LEU A 31 -7.45 -0.14 15.06
N GLY A 32 -6.53 0.15 14.13
CA GLY A 32 -5.09 -0.04 14.34
C GLY A 32 -4.61 -1.47 14.07
N GLN A 33 -5.47 -2.37 13.59
CA GLN A 33 -5.09 -3.75 13.29
C GLN A 33 -4.40 -3.82 11.92
N ASN A 34 -3.23 -4.46 11.87
CA ASN A 34 -2.56 -4.78 10.61
C ASN A 34 -3.30 -5.93 9.92
N VAL A 35 -4.05 -5.62 8.86
CA VAL A 35 -4.89 -6.60 8.15
C VAL A 35 -4.16 -7.27 6.99
N LYS A 36 -3.09 -6.64 6.47
CA LYS A 36 -2.19 -7.21 5.48
C LYS A 36 -0.77 -6.67 5.67
N ARG A 37 0.21 -7.54 5.47
CA ARG A 37 1.62 -7.18 5.38
C ARG A 37 2.28 -7.92 4.23
N TYR A 38 3.06 -7.19 3.45
CA TYR A 38 3.88 -7.70 2.36
C TYR A 38 5.31 -7.23 2.59
N ASN A 39 6.28 -8.10 2.34
CA ASN A 39 7.70 -7.77 2.40
C ASN A 39 8.29 -7.89 0.99
N ASP A 40 9.33 -7.10 0.72
CA ASP A 40 10.11 -7.16 -0.53
C ASP A 40 9.23 -7.10 -1.79
N VAL A 41 8.34 -6.12 -1.82
CA VAL A 41 7.39 -5.90 -2.92
C VAL A 41 8.09 -5.20 -4.07
N SER A 42 8.15 -5.88 -5.22
CA SER A 42 8.74 -5.31 -6.43
C SER A 42 7.87 -4.21 -7.01
N TYR A 43 8.51 -3.29 -7.74
CA TYR A 43 7.81 -2.24 -8.49
C TYR A 43 6.71 -2.80 -9.41
N ASN A 44 6.95 -3.94 -10.06
CA ASN A 44 5.99 -4.56 -10.95
C ASN A 44 4.69 -4.97 -10.23
N VAL A 45 4.79 -5.48 -9.00
CA VAL A 45 3.61 -5.81 -8.18
C VAL A 45 2.82 -4.56 -7.83
N LEU A 46 3.51 -3.48 -7.43
CA LEU A 46 2.89 -2.20 -7.09
C LEU A 46 2.19 -1.55 -8.29
N LYS A 47 2.81 -1.65 -9.47
CA LYS A 47 2.29 -1.14 -10.74
C LYS A 47 1.06 -1.92 -11.22
N ASN A 48 1.06 -3.25 -11.07
CA ASN A 48 -0.03 -4.12 -11.49
C ASN A 48 -1.19 -4.19 -10.48
N GLY A 49 -0.95 -3.70 -9.27
CA GLY A 49 -1.90 -3.65 -8.18
C GLY A 49 -1.88 -4.90 -7.31
N ILE A 50 -2.03 -4.69 -6.00
CA ILE A 50 -2.13 -5.75 -5.00
C ILE A 50 -3.60 -6.03 -4.75
N ASP A 51 -3.99 -7.31 -4.84
CA ASP A 51 -5.35 -7.73 -4.54
C ASP A 51 -5.67 -7.53 -3.05
N ILE A 52 -6.74 -6.76 -2.79
CA ILE A 52 -7.29 -6.47 -1.48
C ILE A 52 -8.79 -6.82 -1.39
N SER A 53 -9.30 -7.65 -2.30
CA SER A 53 -10.70 -8.11 -2.33
C SER A 53 -11.18 -8.74 -1.02
N GLY A 54 -10.27 -9.39 -0.28
CA GLY A 54 -10.55 -9.94 1.05
C GLY A 54 -10.72 -8.91 2.17
N LEU A 55 -10.60 -7.61 1.90
CA LEU A 55 -10.82 -6.54 2.87
C LEU A 55 -12.24 -5.97 2.74
N SER A 56 -12.89 -5.73 3.88
CA SER A 56 -14.20 -5.07 3.93
C SER A 56 -14.12 -3.64 3.39
N THR A 57 -15.25 -3.11 2.93
CA THR A 57 -15.39 -1.68 2.58
C THR A 57 -15.03 -0.81 3.79
N GLY A 58 -14.30 0.28 3.57
CA GLY A 58 -13.91 1.18 4.64
C GLY A 58 -12.63 1.96 4.37
N MET A 59 -12.15 2.67 5.39
CA MET A 59 -10.91 3.43 5.34
C MET A 59 -9.74 2.61 5.90
N TYR A 60 -8.59 2.72 5.23
CA TYR A 60 -7.36 2.04 5.60
C TYR A 60 -6.18 3.01 5.57
N VAL A 61 -5.18 2.73 6.37
CA VAL A 61 -3.87 3.37 6.33
C VAL A 61 -2.91 2.41 5.63
N VAL A 62 -2.35 2.85 4.51
CA VAL A 62 -1.27 2.12 3.81
C VAL A 62 0.04 2.77 4.18
N SER A 63 0.97 1.97 4.69
CA SER A 63 2.33 2.40 4.98
C SER A 63 3.33 1.62 4.13
N LEU A 64 4.28 2.35 3.55
CA LEU A 64 5.33 1.86 2.69
C LEU A 64 6.67 2.16 3.36
N GLN A 65 7.55 1.18 3.39
CA GLN A 65 8.95 1.35 3.76
C GLN A 65 9.84 0.93 2.60
N THR A 66 10.65 1.85 2.09
CA THR A 66 11.64 1.59 1.04
C THR A 66 12.92 0.98 1.61
N THR A 67 13.79 0.46 0.75
CA THR A 67 15.05 -0.20 1.14
C THR A 67 16.00 0.73 1.92
N ASN A 68 15.98 2.04 1.61
CA ASN A 68 16.71 3.07 2.35
C ASN A 68 16.00 3.57 3.63
N LYS A 69 15.02 2.79 4.14
CA LYS A 69 14.25 3.05 5.36
C LYS A 69 13.34 4.29 5.33
N LEU A 70 13.18 4.95 4.19
CA LEU A 70 12.19 6.02 4.07
C LEU A 70 10.78 5.45 4.18
N GLN A 71 9.89 6.21 4.82
CA GLN A 71 8.51 5.81 5.03
C GLN A 71 7.56 6.77 4.32
N HIS A 72 6.50 6.21 3.74
CA HIS A 72 5.35 6.96 3.23
C HIS A 72 4.07 6.34 3.77
N THR A 73 3.15 7.17 4.23
CA THR A 73 1.88 6.70 4.77
C THR A 73 0.75 7.50 4.14
N GLN A 74 -0.29 6.80 3.69
CA GLN A 74 -1.45 7.42 3.05
C GLN A 74 -2.74 6.72 3.46
N LYS A 75 -3.79 7.51 3.72
CA LYS A 75 -5.15 7.01 3.91
C LYS A 75 -5.78 6.72 2.55
N VAL A 76 -6.47 5.59 2.45
CA VAL A 76 -7.22 5.18 1.26
C VAL A 76 -8.61 4.72 1.66
N VAL A 77 -9.58 4.90 0.77
CA VAL A 77 -10.94 4.38 0.92
C VAL A 77 -11.10 3.21 -0.03
N LYS A 78 -11.53 2.07 0.50
CA LYS A 78 -12.00 0.91 -0.25
C LYS A 78 -13.53 0.97 -0.28
N GLY A 79 -14.09 1.16 -1.47
CA GLY A 79 -15.51 1.04 -1.75
C GLY A 79 -15.98 -0.40 -1.85
#